data_AF-A0A644X1D1-F1
#
_entry.id   AF-A0A644X1D1-F1
#
_cell.length_a   1.000
_cell.length_b   1.000
_cell.length_c   1.000
_cell.angle_alpha   90.00
_cell.angle_beta   90.00
_cell.angle_gamma   90.00
#
_symmetry.space_group_name_H-M   'P 1'
#
loop_
_entity.id
_entity.type
_entity.pdbx_description
1 polymer ?
#
loop_
_entity_poly.entity_id
_entity_poly.type
_entity_poly.pdbx_seq_one_letter_code
_entity_poly.pdbx_strand_id
1 'polypeptide(L)'
;MISSSMQMGWIDFSKKERGDVTTILRLLGTPSALDEIGIGTIRDGFSDRLFPGLSTQQTRAKYFVLIPYLFSMAEKQRFIRRGDVGAWIHRQEDALVKTLVENSGSGELGIIGTRNLKQGKPLVRKPSDIYWTGLRAASILRWPDLSFEDVCSIFYARQQDKKSIHLKAESDEAGSDDTDAANGEQVLFTPITAGYDLFSAASIDLTYPEATYLRERFLDSEGTKNSLMVYLLKHPDAVCDQFEEIDTRYMPRELAAITDLAKDFSGFIYGAHLLYNVIFSDDQDKDMARNFEAWKEEEYHAIDLDSVIGVTGCSASAGAFIHQFDSCISKSDILSARECIILREKIMKRDRAKLGHPDQYQPVHTYRLNYRYNIGKQMISDIFSGLEGYHGPQII
;
A
#
# COMPACT_ATOMS: atom_id res chain seq x y z
N MET A 1 -24.67 52.33 18.81
CA MET A 1 -24.06 51.57 17.69
C MET A 1 -22.84 50.85 18.24
N ILE A 2 -22.99 49.55 18.55
CA ILE A 2 -21.88 48.71 19.01
C ILE A 2 -21.54 47.80 17.84
N SER A 3 -20.39 48.07 17.21
CA SER A 3 -19.85 47.25 16.13
C SER A 3 -19.31 45.95 16.73
N SER A 4 -19.94 44.82 16.39
CA SER A 4 -19.45 43.49 16.75
C SER A 4 -18.35 43.09 15.77
N SER A 5 -17.11 43.03 16.25
CA SER A 5 -15.98 42.46 15.54
C SER A 5 -16.10 40.93 15.54
N MET A 6 -16.43 40.35 14.38
CA MET A 6 -16.40 38.90 14.16
C MET A 6 -14.94 38.43 14.08
N GLN A 7 -14.43 37.81 15.14
CA GLN A 7 -13.18 37.03 15.10
C GLN A 7 -13.45 35.70 14.40
N MET A 8 -12.97 35.54 13.17
CA MET A 8 -12.87 34.25 12.50
C MET A 8 -11.76 33.43 13.16
N GLY A 9 -12.14 32.60 14.14
CA GLY A 9 -11.27 31.59 14.73
C GLY A 9 -10.97 30.49 13.72
N TRP A 10 -9.72 30.39 13.29
CA TRP A 10 -9.20 29.23 12.57
C TRP A 10 -9.32 28.01 13.47
N ILE A 11 -10.19 27.08 13.11
CA ILE A 11 -10.29 25.77 13.77
C ILE A 11 -9.14 24.92 13.23
N ASP A 12 -8.08 24.82 14.03
CA ASP A 12 -6.99 23.88 13.81
C ASP A 12 -7.47 22.47 14.19
N PHE A 13 -7.74 21.63 13.19
CA PHE A 13 -7.99 20.21 13.41
C PHE A 13 -6.66 19.57 13.83
N SER A 14 -6.59 19.24 15.12
CA SER A 14 -5.43 18.60 15.74
C SER A 14 -5.07 17.31 14.99
N LYS A 15 -3.78 17.01 14.89
CA LYS A 15 -3.23 15.84 14.14
C LYS A 15 -3.92 14.50 14.48
N LYS A 16 -4.53 14.38 15.67
CA LYS A 16 -5.25 13.19 16.13
C LYS A 16 -6.58 12.98 15.40
N GLU A 17 -7.33 14.06 15.13
CA GLU A 17 -8.63 14.00 14.44
C GLU A 17 -8.49 13.65 12.95
N ARG A 18 -7.37 13.99 12.31
CA ARG A 18 -7.09 13.57 10.91
C ARG A 18 -6.84 12.06 10.79
N GLY A 19 -6.22 11.45 11.78
CA GLY A 19 -6.06 9.99 11.83
C GLY A 19 -7.41 9.27 11.92
N ASP A 20 -8.31 9.81 12.74
CA ASP A 20 -9.68 9.29 12.88
C ASP A 20 -10.49 9.48 11.61
N VAL A 21 -10.42 10.64 10.96
CA VAL A 21 -11.13 10.89 9.69
C VAL A 21 -10.60 10.00 8.56
N THR A 22 -9.30 9.73 8.49
CA THR A 22 -8.74 8.81 7.48
C THR A 22 -9.17 7.35 7.73
N THR A 23 -9.29 6.97 9.00
CA THR A 23 -9.84 5.68 9.43
C THR A 23 -11.33 5.55 9.09
N ILE A 24 -12.10 6.62 9.31
CA ILE A 24 -13.51 6.74 8.95
C ILE A 24 -13.71 6.76 7.42
N LEU A 25 -12.81 7.38 6.66
CA LEU A 25 -12.83 7.37 5.19
C LEU A 25 -12.43 6.00 4.61
N ARG A 26 -11.53 5.25 5.26
CA ARG A 26 -11.28 3.82 4.94
C ARG A 26 -12.52 2.97 5.18
N LEU A 27 -13.29 3.26 6.23
CA LEU A 27 -14.59 2.64 6.50
C LEU A 27 -15.67 2.98 5.46
N LEU A 28 -15.55 4.10 4.74
CA LEU A 28 -16.56 4.64 3.82
C LEU A 28 -16.16 4.63 2.33
N GLY A 29 -14.92 4.26 1.96
CA GLY A 29 -14.37 4.46 0.62
C GLY A 29 -14.08 3.17 -0.16
N THR A 30 -14.99 2.79 -1.08
CA THR A 30 -14.90 1.75 -2.13
C THR A 30 -14.66 0.29 -1.66
N PRO A 31 -15.25 -0.72 -2.35
CA PRO A 31 -15.17 -2.13 -1.98
C PRO A 31 -13.73 -2.63 -2.16
N SER A 32 -12.92 -2.49 -1.11
CA SER A 32 -11.59 -3.08 -1.03
C SER A 32 -11.66 -4.23 -0.04
N ALA A 33 -11.48 -5.43 -0.59
CA ALA A 33 -11.54 -6.73 0.05
C ALA A 33 -12.85 -7.00 0.80
N LEU A 34 -13.65 -7.86 0.20
CA LEU A 34 -14.51 -8.78 0.92
C LEU A 34 -13.81 -9.18 2.25
N ASP A 35 -14.40 -8.75 3.35
CA ASP A 35 -13.97 -9.09 4.71
C ASP A 35 -15.25 -9.51 5.40
N GLU A 36 -15.75 -10.67 4.98
CA GLU A 36 -17.02 -11.28 5.40
C GLU A 36 -17.03 -11.51 6.90
N ILE A 37 -15.91 -12.00 7.44
CA ILE A 37 -15.77 -12.41 8.83
C ILE A 37 -14.97 -11.42 9.69
N GLY A 38 -14.60 -10.25 9.16
CA GLY A 38 -14.05 -9.14 9.94
C GLY A 38 -12.61 -9.38 10.46
N ILE A 39 -11.75 -9.98 9.66
CA ILE A 39 -10.35 -10.31 9.97
C ILE A 39 -9.35 -9.35 9.30
N GLY A 40 -9.84 -8.32 8.61
CA GLY A 40 -9.02 -7.35 7.89
C GLY A 40 -7.95 -6.68 8.76
N THR A 41 -8.26 -6.40 10.03
CA THR A 41 -7.26 -5.84 10.98
C THR A 41 -6.08 -6.77 11.27
N ILE A 42 -6.32 -8.09 11.35
CA ILE A 42 -5.25 -9.09 11.54
C ILE A 42 -4.43 -9.21 10.25
N ARG A 43 -5.10 -9.34 9.10
CA ARG A 43 -4.46 -9.38 7.77
C ARG A 43 -3.57 -8.15 7.55
N ASP A 44 -4.10 -6.96 7.80
CA ASP A 44 -3.36 -5.72 7.57
C ASP A 44 -2.25 -5.54 8.59
N GLY A 45 -2.42 -5.97 9.84
CA GLY A 45 -1.36 -5.98 10.86
C GLY A 45 -0.14 -6.82 10.44
N PHE A 46 -0.34 -8.03 9.92
CA PHE A 46 0.76 -8.82 9.35
C PHE A 46 1.34 -8.18 8.09
N SER A 47 0.47 -7.70 7.19
CA SER A 47 0.90 -7.07 5.93
C SER A 47 1.79 -5.83 6.18
N ASP A 48 1.46 -5.03 7.18
CA ASP A 48 2.21 -3.81 7.53
C ASP A 48 3.55 -4.12 8.21
N ARG A 49 3.71 -5.31 8.82
CA ARG A 49 5.00 -5.80 9.36
C ARG A 49 5.89 -6.43 8.29
N LEU A 50 5.30 -7.26 7.42
CA LEU A 50 6.04 -8.01 6.41
C LEU A 50 6.38 -7.15 5.18
N PHE A 51 5.45 -6.29 4.76
CA PHE A 51 5.53 -5.44 3.57
C PHE A 51 5.11 -3.99 3.88
N PRO A 52 5.82 -3.30 4.79
CA PRO A 52 5.48 -1.95 5.22
C PRO A 52 5.38 -0.98 4.03
N GLY A 53 4.29 -0.19 4.01
CA GLY A 53 4.01 0.80 2.96
C GLY A 53 3.47 0.24 1.66
N LEU A 54 3.48 -1.09 1.47
CA LEU A 54 2.86 -1.69 0.30
C LEU A 54 1.34 -1.77 0.45
N SER A 55 0.60 -1.59 -0.64
CA SER A 55 -0.85 -1.72 -0.68
C SER A 55 -1.31 -2.63 -1.81
N THR A 56 -2.50 -3.23 -1.67
CA THR A 56 -3.07 -4.12 -2.71
C THR A 56 -3.40 -3.40 -4.01
N GLN A 57 -3.39 -2.07 -4.03
CA GLN A 57 -3.63 -1.25 -5.21
C GLN A 57 -2.35 -0.91 -5.97
N GLN A 58 -1.18 -1.12 -5.36
CA GLN A 58 0.09 -0.98 -6.04
C GLN A 58 0.30 -2.16 -6.97
N THR A 59 0.98 -1.91 -8.08
CA THR A 59 1.09 -2.82 -9.20
C THR A 59 2.51 -2.96 -9.72
N ARG A 60 3.28 -1.87 -9.82
CA ARG A 60 4.63 -1.84 -10.41
C ARG A 60 5.56 -0.87 -9.66
N ALA A 61 6.83 -1.22 -9.52
CA ALA A 61 7.79 -0.45 -8.74
C ALA A 61 8.09 0.94 -9.38
N LYS A 62 7.91 1.06 -10.70
CA LYS A 62 8.14 2.31 -11.45
C LYS A 62 7.41 3.53 -10.89
N TYR A 63 6.24 3.36 -10.31
CA TYR A 63 5.50 4.49 -9.75
C TYR A 63 6.21 5.15 -8.55
N PHE A 64 7.08 4.42 -7.83
CA PHE A 64 7.90 4.99 -6.76
C PHE A 64 8.92 6.05 -7.25
N VAL A 65 9.32 6.01 -8.53
CA VAL A 65 10.23 7.00 -9.13
C VAL A 65 9.51 8.04 -9.98
N LEU A 66 8.41 7.67 -10.65
CA LEU A 66 7.62 8.61 -11.44
C LEU A 66 7.04 9.74 -10.58
N ILE A 67 6.58 9.45 -9.37
CA ILE A 67 5.99 10.48 -8.49
C ILE A 67 7.03 11.55 -8.11
N PRO A 68 8.23 11.21 -7.58
CA PRO A 68 9.31 12.18 -7.40
C PRO A 68 9.66 12.97 -8.66
N TYR A 69 9.70 12.33 -9.85
CA TYR A 69 9.98 13.03 -11.10
C TYR A 69 8.93 14.09 -11.42
N LEU A 70 7.64 13.77 -11.25
CA LEU A 70 6.57 14.74 -11.46
C LEU A 70 6.70 15.93 -10.51
N PHE A 71 7.05 15.70 -9.24
CA PHE A 71 7.31 16.80 -8.31
C PHE A 71 8.53 17.63 -8.71
N SER A 72 9.62 17.02 -9.17
CA SER A 72 10.78 17.76 -9.71
C SER A 72 10.42 18.60 -10.94
N MET A 73 9.56 18.09 -11.83
CA MET A 73 9.05 18.86 -12.95
C MET A 73 8.15 20.03 -12.50
N ALA A 74 7.35 19.82 -11.45
CA ALA A 74 6.50 20.86 -10.86
C ALA A 74 7.33 22.03 -10.31
N GLU A 75 8.55 21.81 -9.82
CA GLU A 75 9.46 22.90 -9.36
C GLU A 75 9.76 23.91 -10.46
N LYS A 76 9.78 23.47 -11.72
CA LYS A 76 10.05 24.30 -12.91
C LYS A 76 8.80 25.00 -13.44
N GLN A 77 7.62 24.66 -12.93
CA GLN A 77 6.36 25.29 -13.33
C GLN A 77 6.08 26.54 -12.52
N ARG A 78 5.16 27.37 -13.00
CA ARG A 78 4.65 28.54 -12.28
C ARG A 78 3.19 28.35 -11.95
N PHE A 79 2.88 28.23 -10.65
CA PHE A 79 1.51 28.09 -10.17
C PHE A 79 0.96 29.40 -9.62
N ILE A 80 -0.31 29.68 -9.91
CA ILE A 80 -0.99 30.90 -9.46
C ILE A 80 -1.72 30.64 -8.13
N ARG A 81 -2.30 29.45 -7.96
CA ARG A 81 -3.06 29.06 -6.77
C ARG A 81 -2.45 27.82 -6.14
N ARG A 82 -2.58 27.71 -4.81
CA ARG A 82 -2.11 26.55 -4.02
C ARG A 82 -2.64 25.22 -4.56
N GLY A 83 -3.91 25.16 -4.94
CA GLY A 83 -4.54 23.95 -5.48
C GLY A 83 -4.04 23.53 -6.87
N ASP A 84 -3.35 24.41 -7.59
CA ASP A 84 -2.94 24.14 -8.97
C ASP A 84 -1.79 23.12 -9.02
N VAL A 85 -0.96 23.02 -7.98
CA VAL A 85 0.17 22.08 -7.91
C VAL A 85 -0.34 20.63 -7.97
N GLY A 86 -1.21 20.24 -7.04
CA GLY A 86 -1.77 18.89 -6.99
C GLY A 86 -2.59 18.57 -8.23
N ALA A 87 -3.41 19.52 -8.70
CA ALA A 87 -4.15 19.36 -9.94
C ALA A 87 -3.23 19.18 -11.17
N TRP A 88 -2.07 19.83 -11.19
CA TRP A 88 -1.08 19.66 -12.24
C TRP A 88 -0.42 18.28 -12.18
N ILE A 89 0.00 17.82 -11.00
CA ILE A 89 0.55 16.46 -10.81
C ILE A 89 -0.45 15.42 -11.32
N HIS A 90 -1.71 15.50 -10.88
CA HIS A 90 -2.75 14.55 -11.29
C HIS A 90 -3.03 14.54 -12.78
N ARG A 91 -2.89 15.69 -13.47
CA ARG A 91 -2.98 15.77 -14.94
C ARG A 91 -1.78 15.13 -15.62
N GLN A 92 -0.57 15.30 -15.08
CA GLN A 92 0.61 14.65 -15.61
C GLN A 92 0.54 13.13 -15.46
N GLU A 93 0.00 12.63 -14.35
CA GLU A 93 -0.23 11.19 -14.17
C GLU A 93 -1.22 10.62 -15.19
N ASP A 94 -2.29 11.35 -15.52
CA ASP A 94 -3.20 10.94 -16.60
C ASP A 94 -2.49 10.89 -17.96
N ALA A 95 -1.66 11.91 -18.25
CA ALA A 95 -0.94 12.00 -19.51
C ALA A 95 0.11 10.89 -19.66
N LEU A 96 0.79 10.51 -18.57
CA LEU A 96 1.80 9.45 -18.57
C LEU A 96 1.25 8.07 -18.93
N VAL A 97 -0.03 7.80 -18.66
CA VAL A 97 -0.64 6.49 -18.94
C VAL A 97 -0.43 6.09 -20.40
N LYS A 98 -0.60 7.04 -21.33
CA LYS A 98 -0.43 6.80 -22.76
C LYS A 98 1.00 6.37 -23.08
N THR A 99 1.98 7.16 -22.65
CA THR A 99 3.41 6.89 -22.88
C THR A 99 3.82 5.55 -22.29
N LEU A 100 3.41 5.24 -21.05
CA LEU A 100 3.71 3.97 -20.41
C LEU A 100 3.12 2.79 -21.19
N VAL A 101 1.88 2.89 -21.68
CA VAL A 101 1.25 1.81 -22.47
C VAL A 101 1.91 1.63 -23.83
N GLU A 102 2.32 2.72 -24.48
CA GLU A 102 2.93 2.67 -25.82
C GLU A 102 4.38 2.16 -25.81
N ASN A 103 5.13 2.45 -24.74
CA ASN A 103 6.55 2.12 -24.63
C ASN A 103 6.84 0.86 -23.81
N SER A 104 5.82 0.21 -23.24
CA SER A 104 5.98 -1.07 -22.53
C SER A 104 5.59 -2.23 -23.43
N GLY A 105 6.20 -3.41 -23.21
CA GLY A 105 5.89 -4.60 -24.00
C GLY A 105 4.40 -4.97 -23.94
N SER A 106 3.88 -5.59 -24.99
CA SER A 106 2.46 -6.01 -25.07
C SER A 106 2.04 -7.04 -24.00
N GLY A 107 3.01 -7.68 -23.35
CA GLY A 107 2.82 -8.58 -22.19
C GLY A 107 2.94 -7.90 -20.83
N GLU A 108 3.33 -6.62 -20.76
CA GLU A 108 3.51 -5.90 -19.51
C GLU A 108 2.15 -5.55 -18.88
N LEU A 109 1.85 -6.21 -17.75
CA LEU A 109 0.65 -5.98 -16.97
C LEU A 109 0.91 -4.99 -15.82
N GLY A 110 -0.16 -4.45 -15.25
CA GLY A 110 -0.08 -3.63 -14.04
C GLY A 110 0.09 -2.12 -14.27
N ILE A 111 0.02 -1.63 -15.51
CA ILE A 111 -0.04 -0.19 -15.76
C ILE A 111 -1.40 0.36 -15.25
N ILE A 112 -1.33 1.24 -14.26
CA ILE A 112 -2.49 1.93 -13.70
C ILE A 112 -3.08 2.84 -14.79
N GLY A 113 -4.34 2.60 -15.14
CA GLY A 113 -5.07 3.41 -16.12
C GLY A 113 -5.21 2.82 -17.51
N THR A 114 -4.66 1.64 -17.82
CA THR A 114 -4.79 1.05 -19.17
C THR A 114 -6.24 0.95 -19.64
N ARG A 115 -7.17 0.58 -18.74
CA ARG A 115 -8.61 0.52 -19.06
C ARG A 115 -9.21 1.91 -19.24
N ASN A 116 -8.81 2.88 -18.42
CA ASN A 116 -9.26 4.27 -18.50
C ASN A 116 -8.83 4.93 -19.81
N LEU A 117 -7.58 4.70 -20.23
CA LEU A 117 -7.04 5.16 -21.51
C LEU A 117 -7.87 4.64 -22.70
N LYS A 118 -8.20 3.34 -22.72
CA LYS A 118 -9.06 2.74 -23.76
C LYS A 118 -10.46 3.36 -23.82
N GLN A 119 -10.95 3.92 -22.71
CA GLN A 119 -12.25 4.58 -22.62
C GLN A 119 -12.17 6.11 -22.79
N GLY A 120 -10.97 6.68 -22.98
CA GLY A 120 -10.76 8.13 -23.03
C GLY A 120 -11.12 8.84 -21.71
N LYS A 121 -10.99 8.16 -20.57
CA LYS A 121 -11.34 8.69 -19.24
C LYS A 121 -10.09 8.96 -18.39
N PRO A 122 -10.13 9.94 -17.47
CA PRO A 122 -9.06 10.12 -16.49
C PRO A 122 -8.99 8.94 -15.51
N LEU A 123 -7.87 8.85 -14.79
CA LEU A 123 -7.68 7.89 -13.71
C LEU A 123 -8.67 8.13 -12.58
N VAL A 124 -9.27 7.04 -12.07
CA VAL A 124 -10.17 7.10 -10.90
C VAL A 124 -9.39 7.28 -9.60
N ARG A 125 -8.23 6.63 -9.48
CA ARG A 125 -7.29 6.78 -8.37
C ARG A 125 -5.91 7.07 -8.95
N LYS A 126 -5.22 8.03 -8.37
CA LYS A 126 -3.94 8.51 -8.90
C LYS A 126 -2.78 7.68 -8.33
N PRO A 127 -1.69 7.47 -9.09
CA PRO A 127 -0.49 6.85 -8.55
C PRO A 127 0.02 7.53 -7.29
N SER A 128 0.00 8.87 -7.24
CA SER A 128 0.30 9.69 -6.06
C SER A 128 -0.49 9.23 -4.83
N ASP A 129 -1.80 9.02 -4.96
CA ASP A 129 -2.67 8.55 -3.87
C ASP A 129 -2.33 7.11 -3.44
N ILE A 130 -2.06 6.23 -4.41
CA ILE A 130 -1.87 4.79 -4.19
C ILE A 130 -0.49 4.49 -3.56
N TYR A 131 0.54 5.24 -3.97
CA TYR A 131 1.93 4.98 -3.58
C TYR A 131 2.42 5.87 -2.43
N TRP A 132 1.63 6.86 -1.98
CA TRP A 132 2.06 7.79 -0.94
C TRP A 132 2.56 7.09 0.33
N THR A 133 1.86 6.04 0.78
CA THR A 133 2.29 5.23 1.93
C THR A 133 3.62 4.52 1.70
N GLY A 134 3.83 4.03 0.47
CA GLY A 134 5.07 3.38 0.07
C GLY A 134 6.23 4.36 0.04
N LEU A 135 6.02 5.56 -0.54
CA LEU A 135 7.04 6.61 -0.60
C LEU A 135 7.54 6.98 0.80
N ARG A 136 6.65 6.98 1.80
CA ARG A 136 7.01 7.18 3.21
C ARG A 136 7.78 6.00 3.78
N ALA A 137 7.27 4.79 3.60
CA ALA A 137 7.89 3.59 4.16
C ALA A 137 9.30 3.34 3.60
N ALA A 138 9.56 3.68 2.34
CA ALA A 138 10.86 3.58 1.69
C ALA A 138 11.74 4.83 1.90
N SER A 139 11.34 5.78 2.76
CA SER A 139 12.05 7.05 2.98
C SER A 139 12.33 7.86 1.70
N ILE A 140 11.57 7.61 0.64
CA ILE A 140 11.61 8.40 -0.59
C ILE A 140 11.03 9.79 -0.31
N LEU A 141 9.91 9.85 0.41
CA LEU A 141 9.44 11.06 1.06
C LEU A 141 10.14 11.18 2.42
N ARG A 142 11.04 12.16 2.58
CA ARG A 142 11.86 12.32 3.80
C ARG A 142 11.08 12.68 5.05
N TRP A 143 9.89 13.25 4.87
CA TRP A 143 9.04 13.73 5.95
C TRP A 143 7.75 12.91 5.98
N PRO A 144 7.73 11.77 6.70
CA PRO A 144 6.64 10.80 6.61
C PRO A 144 5.30 11.36 7.10
N ASP A 145 5.29 12.40 7.93
CA ASP A 145 4.04 13.00 8.40
C ASP A 145 3.33 13.86 7.35
N LEU A 146 3.99 14.17 6.23
CA LEU A 146 3.39 15.02 5.21
C LEU A 146 2.36 14.25 4.36
N SER A 147 1.17 14.83 4.25
CA SER A 147 0.20 14.44 3.23
C SER A 147 0.61 14.92 1.84
N PHE A 148 -0.06 14.40 0.82
CA PHE A 148 0.10 14.88 -0.56
C PHE A 148 -0.20 16.39 -0.67
N GLU A 149 -1.25 16.84 0.00
CA GLU A 149 -1.67 18.23 0.07
C GLU A 149 -0.63 19.10 0.79
N ASP A 150 -0.05 18.62 1.89
CA ASP A 150 1.01 19.35 2.60
C ASP A 150 2.23 19.55 1.70
N VAL A 151 2.66 18.50 1.00
CA VAL A 151 3.76 18.60 0.01
C VAL A 151 3.42 19.61 -1.07
N CYS A 152 2.25 19.52 -1.70
CA CYS A 152 1.82 20.49 -2.71
C CYS A 152 1.85 21.94 -2.19
N SER A 153 1.50 22.13 -0.92
CA SER A 153 1.48 23.44 -0.26
C SER A 153 2.88 24.01 -0.06
N ILE A 154 3.82 23.16 0.37
CA ILE A 154 5.22 23.54 0.54
C ILE A 154 5.84 23.89 -0.82
N PHE A 155 5.57 23.10 -1.86
CA PHE A 155 6.02 23.40 -3.23
C PHE A 155 5.49 24.75 -3.72
N TYR A 156 4.19 25.01 -3.52
CA TYR A 156 3.60 26.30 -3.88
C TYR A 156 4.26 27.47 -3.14
N ALA A 157 4.46 27.35 -1.82
CA ALA A 157 5.09 28.40 -1.01
C ALA A 157 6.51 28.73 -1.50
N ARG A 158 7.33 27.71 -1.76
CA ARG A 158 8.70 27.89 -2.29
C ARG A 158 8.75 28.67 -3.59
N GLN A 159 7.79 28.43 -4.48
CA GLN A 159 7.71 29.17 -5.75
C GLN A 159 7.36 30.64 -5.53
N GLN A 160 6.50 30.96 -4.56
CA GLN A 160 6.17 32.35 -4.24
C GLN A 160 7.36 33.07 -3.58
N ASP A 161 8.10 32.39 -2.72
CA ASP A 161 9.31 32.95 -2.10
C ASP A 161 10.38 33.25 -3.15
N LYS A 162 10.66 32.31 -4.08
CA LYS A 162 11.56 32.54 -5.22
C LYS A 162 11.11 33.73 -6.08
N LYS A 163 9.81 33.90 -6.31
CA LYS A 163 9.25 35.06 -7.02
C LYS A 163 9.49 36.35 -6.25
N SER A 164 9.28 36.35 -4.94
CA SER A 164 9.49 37.53 -4.09
C SER A 164 10.96 37.98 -4.05
N ILE A 165 11.89 37.02 -4.06
CA ILE A 165 13.33 37.28 -4.09
C ILE A 165 13.75 37.82 -5.46
N HIS A 166 13.28 37.20 -6.55
CA HIS A 166 13.58 37.66 -7.91
C HIS A 166 13.05 39.08 -8.18
N LEU A 167 11.83 39.41 -7.72
CA LEU A 167 11.26 40.75 -7.83
C LEU A 167 12.06 41.81 -7.06
N LYS A 168 12.68 41.45 -5.93
CA LYS A 168 13.55 42.35 -5.16
C LYS A 168 14.93 42.53 -5.81
N ALA A 169 15.49 41.46 -6.38
CA ALA A 169 16.76 41.51 -7.09
C ALA A 169 16.68 42.34 -8.40
N GLU A 170 15.53 42.36 -9.07
CA GLU A 170 15.30 43.23 -10.23
C GLU A 170 15.04 44.70 -9.88
N SER A 171 14.69 45.01 -8.62
CA SER A 171 14.46 46.39 -8.16
C SER A 171 15.67 47.08 -7.53
N ASP A 172 16.70 46.32 -7.13
CA ASP A 172 17.87 46.84 -6.41
C ASP A 172 19.17 46.63 -7.22
N GLU A 173 19.62 47.63 -7.99
CA GLU A 173 21.01 47.73 -8.51
C GLU A 173 22.00 48.18 -7.40
N ALA A 174 21.88 47.67 -6.18
CA ALA A 174 22.83 47.94 -5.11
C ALA A 174 23.05 46.69 -4.27
N GLY A 175 24.29 46.18 -4.32
CA GLY A 175 24.68 44.91 -3.74
C GLY A 175 24.41 44.77 -2.24
N SER A 176 24.06 43.55 -1.85
CA SER A 176 24.33 43.01 -0.52
C SER A 176 24.37 41.48 -0.62
N ASP A 177 25.58 40.99 -0.75
CA ASP A 177 26.01 39.61 -0.54
C ASP A 177 25.90 39.30 0.96
N ASP A 178 24.82 38.62 1.39
CA ASP A 178 24.74 37.92 2.69
C ASP A 178 23.41 37.19 3.00
N THR A 179 22.56 36.86 2.00
CA THR A 179 21.26 36.18 2.27
C THR A 179 21.17 34.73 1.76
N ASP A 180 22.25 34.18 1.21
CA ASP A 180 22.22 32.82 0.63
C ASP A 180 22.43 31.70 1.67
N ALA A 181 22.72 32.03 2.93
CA ALA A 181 23.01 31.04 3.97
C ALA A 181 21.80 30.62 4.84
N ALA A 182 20.62 31.24 4.69
CA ALA A 182 19.51 31.08 5.65
C ALA A 182 18.28 30.30 5.15
N ASN A 183 18.16 30.00 3.85
CA ASN A 183 17.06 29.21 3.30
C ASN A 183 17.53 27.79 2.94
N GLY A 184 17.74 26.96 3.96
CA GLY A 184 17.88 25.52 3.76
C GLY A 184 16.60 24.97 3.15
N GLU A 185 16.51 24.92 1.82
CA GLU A 185 15.36 24.33 1.12
C GLU A 185 15.15 22.92 1.66
N GLN A 186 14.08 22.73 2.43
CA GLN A 186 13.80 21.45 3.07
C GLN A 186 13.58 20.40 1.98
N VAL A 187 14.59 19.62 1.65
CA VAL A 187 14.48 18.71 0.51
C VAL A 187 13.40 17.65 0.83
N LEU A 188 12.35 17.56 0.01
CA LEU A 188 11.13 16.78 0.34
C LEU A 188 11.26 15.32 -0.09
N PHE A 189 11.74 15.09 -1.31
CA PHE A 189 12.02 13.75 -1.84
C PHE A 189 13.52 13.48 -1.85
N THR A 190 13.95 12.25 -1.56
CA THR A 190 15.34 11.86 -1.79
C THR A 190 15.69 12.06 -3.27
N PRO A 191 16.88 12.61 -3.59
CA PRO A 191 17.18 13.01 -4.95
C PRO A 191 17.15 11.83 -5.91
N ILE A 192 16.36 11.97 -6.98
CA ILE A 192 16.39 11.13 -8.17
C ILE A 192 16.00 11.99 -9.36
N THR A 193 16.73 11.86 -10.47
CA THR A 193 16.44 12.57 -11.72
C THR A 193 16.21 11.57 -12.84
N ALA A 194 15.27 11.89 -13.73
CA ALA A 194 15.05 11.08 -14.92
C ALA A 194 16.15 11.36 -15.93
N GLY A 195 16.82 10.30 -16.39
CA GLY A 195 17.81 10.37 -17.47
C GLY A 195 17.20 10.41 -18.87
N TYR A 196 15.88 10.56 -18.98
CA TYR A 196 15.11 10.48 -20.21
C TYR A 196 13.87 11.38 -20.13
N ASP A 197 13.25 11.68 -21.28
CA ASP A 197 12.01 12.45 -21.33
C ASP A 197 10.81 11.58 -20.94
N LEU A 198 10.10 11.96 -19.87
CA LEU A 198 9.03 11.16 -19.30
C LEU A 198 7.85 10.93 -20.26
N PHE A 199 7.52 11.89 -21.11
CA PHE A 199 6.28 11.85 -21.91
C PHE A 199 6.50 11.23 -23.30
N SER A 200 7.75 11.03 -23.70
CA SER A 200 8.11 10.34 -24.95
C SER A 200 8.79 8.99 -24.74
N ALA A 201 9.55 8.81 -23.65
CA ALA A 201 10.41 7.64 -23.48
C ALA A 201 10.15 6.80 -22.23
N ALA A 202 9.29 7.22 -21.29
CA ALA A 202 9.00 6.41 -20.10
C ALA A 202 8.35 5.07 -20.48
N SER A 203 8.88 3.97 -19.94
CA SER A 203 8.22 2.65 -19.90
C SER A 203 7.87 2.28 -18.46
N ILE A 204 7.10 1.20 -18.29
CA ILE A 204 6.78 0.66 -16.97
C ILE A 204 7.97 -0.04 -16.31
N ASP A 205 8.99 -0.39 -17.09
CA ASP A 205 10.19 -1.04 -16.58
C ASP A 205 11.13 -0.02 -15.94
N LEU A 206 11.84 -0.49 -14.92
CA LEU A 206 12.86 0.31 -14.25
C LEU A 206 14.12 0.31 -15.11
N THR A 207 14.69 1.50 -15.31
CA THR A 207 16.07 1.65 -15.75
C THR A 207 17.01 1.23 -14.62
N TYR A 208 18.25 0.89 -14.95
CA TYR A 208 19.26 0.53 -13.96
C TYR A 208 19.45 1.57 -12.83
N PRO A 209 19.53 2.89 -13.10
CA PRO A 209 19.61 3.89 -12.04
C PRO A 209 18.37 3.94 -11.14
N GLU A 210 17.17 3.77 -11.70
CA GLU A 210 15.93 3.75 -10.92
C GLU A 210 15.84 2.50 -10.05
N ALA A 211 16.21 1.33 -10.59
CA ALA A 211 16.23 0.08 -9.84
C ALA A 211 17.25 0.11 -8.70
N THR A 212 18.45 0.62 -8.96
CA THR A 212 19.50 0.83 -7.96
C THR A 212 18.99 1.75 -6.85
N TYR A 213 18.43 2.90 -7.22
CA TYR A 213 17.84 3.85 -6.28
C TYR A 213 16.76 3.20 -5.42
N LEU A 214 15.78 2.52 -6.02
CA LEU A 214 14.69 1.90 -5.26
C LEU A 214 15.20 0.81 -4.31
N ARG A 215 16.11 -0.04 -4.78
CA ARG A 215 16.74 -1.06 -3.92
C ARG A 215 17.37 -0.41 -2.70
N GLU A 216 18.21 0.61 -2.88
CA GLU A 216 18.84 1.32 -1.77
C GLU A 216 17.82 1.99 -0.84
N ARG A 217 16.77 2.62 -1.37
CA ARG A 217 15.71 3.23 -0.57
C ARG A 217 14.96 2.24 0.32
N PHE A 218 14.62 1.06 -0.20
CA PHE A 218 14.00 0.02 0.62
C PHE A 218 14.97 -0.57 1.64
N LEU A 219 16.25 -0.74 1.30
CA LEU A 219 17.26 -1.32 2.20
C LEU A 219 17.66 -0.38 3.34
N ASP A 220 17.77 0.92 3.08
CA ASP A 220 18.27 1.92 4.03
C ASP A 220 17.16 2.56 4.88
N SER A 221 15.89 2.37 4.49
CA SER A 221 14.79 3.05 5.16
C SER A 221 14.46 2.41 6.52
N GLU A 222 14.39 3.26 7.53
CA GLU A 222 13.96 2.90 8.88
C GLU A 222 12.53 2.34 8.91
N GLY A 223 11.66 2.76 7.97
CA GLY A 223 10.28 2.31 7.87
C GLY A 223 10.10 0.90 7.30
N THR A 224 11.10 0.38 6.58
CA THR A 224 11.09 -0.95 5.96
C THR A 224 12.08 -1.91 6.60
N LYS A 225 12.89 -1.44 7.54
CA LYS A 225 13.86 -2.29 8.26
C LYS A 225 13.19 -3.51 8.89
N ASN A 226 13.93 -4.60 9.00
CA ASN A 226 13.48 -5.86 9.61
C ASN A 226 12.17 -6.42 9.02
N SER A 227 11.83 -6.04 7.79
CA SER A 227 10.65 -6.56 7.09
C SER A 227 11.04 -7.68 6.12
N LEU A 228 10.04 -8.47 5.71
CA LEU A 228 10.20 -9.51 4.71
C LEU A 228 10.55 -8.92 3.34
N MET A 229 10.02 -7.74 3.01
CA MET A 229 10.43 -6.98 1.81
C MET A 229 11.95 -6.78 1.74
N VAL A 230 12.56 -6.31 2.84
CA VAL A 230 14.01 -6.06 2.90
C VAL A 230 14.81 -7.35 2.89
N TYR A 231 14.32 -8.39 3.57
CA TYR A 231 14.97 -9.70 3.54
C TYR A 231 15.02 -10.27 2.13
N LEU A 232 13.89 -10.30 1.41
CA LEU A 232 13.81 -10.83 0.06
C LEU A 232 14.60 -10.00 -0.97
N LEU A 233 14.74 -8.68 -0.77
CA LEU A 233 15.65 -7.84 -1.58
C LEU A 233 17.13 -8.17 -1.37
N LYS A 234 17.50 -8.71 -0.20
CA LYS A 234 18.87 -9.16 0.11
C LYS A 234 19.12 -10.62 -0.32
N HIS A 235 18.06 -11.42 -0.36
CA HIS A 235 18.08 -12.86 -0.63
C HIS A 235 17.07 -13.20 -1.75
N PRO A 236 17.34 -12.81 -3.01
CA PRO A 236 16.41 -13.05 -4.12
C PRO A 236 16.12 -14.54 -4.36
N ASP A 237 17.06 -15.41 -4.00
CA ASP A 237 16.93 -16.87 -4.02
C ASP A 237 15.88 -17.41 -3.04
N ALA A 238 15.49 -16.62 -2.04
CA ALA A 238 14.41 -16.96 -1.11
C ALA A 238 13.01 -16.60 -1.62
N VAL A 239 12.89 -15.96 -2.80
CA VAL A 239 11.58 -15.64 -3.40
C VAL A 239 11.00 -16.90 -4.05
N CYS A 240 9.85 -17.34 -3.54
CA CYS A 240 9.10 -18.51 -4.01
C CYS A 240 7.74 -18.14 -4.63
N ASP A 241 6.95 -19.12 -5.05
CA ASP A 241 5.68 -18.86 -5.73
C ASP A 241 4.55 -18.52 -4.77
N GLN A 242 4.44 -19.26 -3.68
CA GLN A 242 3.43 -19.02 -2.64
C GLN A 242 4.07 -18.48 -1.37
N PHE A 243 3.32 -17.69 -0.61
CA PHE A 243 3.81 -17.12 0.66
C PHE A 243 4.14 -18.21 1.70
N GLU A 244 3.39 -19.31 1.67
CA GLU A 244 3.52 -20.45 2.55
C GLU A 244 4.83 -21.23 2.32
N GLU A 245 5.43 -21.10 1.14
CA GLU A 245 6.67 -21.79 0.76
C GLU A 245 7.93 -21.08 1.27
N ILE A 246 7.80 -19.87 1.81
CA ILE A 246 8.94 -19.08 2.28
C ILE A 246 9.65 -19.82 3.41
N ASP A 247 10.94 -20.08 3.21
CA ASP A 247 11.82 -20.74 4.18
C ASP A 247 12.36 -19.73 5.21
N THR A 248 11.94 -19.89 6.46
CA THR A 248 12.27 -19.01 7.57
C THR A 248 13.53 -19.43 8.33
N ARG A 249 14.12 -20.60 8.02
CA ARG A 249 15.24 -21.20 8.79
C ARG A 249 16.49 -20.31 8.88
N TYR A 250 16.75 -19.53 7.84
CA TYR A 250 17.92 -18.65 7.75
C TYR A 250 17.59 -17.17 8.00
N MET A 251 16.34 -16.85 8.35
CA MET A 251 15.92 -15.49 8.66
C MET A 251 16.39 -15.06 10.06
N PRO A 252 16.55 -13.75 10.30
CA PRO A 252 16.66 -13.22 11.65
C PRO A 252 15.49 -13.67 12.52
N ARG A 253 15.77 -14.07 13.77
CA ARG A 253 14.81 -14.74 14.68
C ARG A 253 13.45 -14.04 14.79
N GLU A 254 13.43 -12.72 14.93
CA GLU A 254 12.19 -11.95 15.07
C GLU A 254 11.35 -11.97 13.78
N LEU A 255 12.01 -11.82 12.62
CA LEU A 255 11.33 -11.87 11.33
C LEU A 255 10.83 -13.28 11.00
N ALA A 256 11.63 -14.31 11.33
CA ALA A 256 11.23 -15.71 11.21
C ALA A 256 9.94 -15.96 12.02
N ALA A 257 9.94 -15.58 13.30
CA ALA A 257 8.79 -15.76 14.18
C ALA A 257 7.51 -15.07 13.66
N ILE A 258 7.60 -13.82 13.18
CA ILE A 258 6.45 -13.11 12.61
C ILE A 258 5.98 -13.78 11.31
N THR A 259 6.90 -14.25 10.47
CA THR A 259 6.58 -14.88 9.18
C THR A 259 5.93 -16.24 9.40
N ASP A 260 6.47 -17.07 10.28
CA ASP A 260 5.88 -18.37 10.65
C ASP A 260 4.49 -18.19 11.26
N LEU A 261 4.34 -17.26 12.21
CA LEU A 261 3.04 -16.95 12.80
C LEU A 261 2.00 -16.47 11.76
N ALA A 262 2.44 -15.70 10.76
CA ALA A 262 1.58 -15.29 9.65
C ALA A 262 1.18 -16.48 8.77
N LYS A 263 2.11 -17.42 8.49
CA LYS A 263 1.82 -18.65 7.74
C LYS A 263 0.82 -19.54 8.48
N ASP A 264 1.02 -19.73 9.78
CA ASP A 264 0.13 -20.51 10.65
C ASP A 264 -1.27 -19.89 10.67
N PHE A 265 -1.36 -18.57 10.90
CA PHE A 265 -2.65 -17.87 10.90
C PHE A 265 -3.34 -17.93 9.54
N SER A 266 -2.60 -17.84 8.43
CA SER A 266 -3.14 -17.99 7.07
C SER A 266 -3.80 -19.36 6.87
N GLY A 267 -3.13 -20.43 7.30
CA GLY A 267 -3.67 -21.78 7.26
C GLY A 267 -4.90 -21.98 8.15
N PHE A 268 -4.89 -21.38 9.34
CA PHE A 268 -6.04 -21.43 10.25
C PHE A 268 -7.27 -20.72 9.73
N ILE A 269 -7.10 -19.47 9.29
CA ILE A 269 -8.24 -18.66 8.87
C ILE A 269 -8.81 -19.14 7.54
N TYR A 270 -8.01 -19.86 6.74
CA TYR A 270 -8.49 -20.55 5.55
C TYR A 270 -9.60 -21.56 5.89
N GLY A 271 -9.49 -22.30 7.00
CA GLY A 271 -10.57 -23.18 7.47
C GLY A 271 -11.87 -22.45 7.79
N ALA A 272 -11.79 -21.25 8.39
CA ALA A 272 -12.96 -20.41 8.63
C ALA A 272 -13.61 -19.95 7.32
N HIS A 273 -12.82 -19.61 6.29
CA HIS A 273 -13.34 -19.27 4.97
C HIS A 273 -13.98 -20.48 4.27
N LEU A 274 -13.39 -21.67 4.37
CA LEU A 274 -13.99 -22.90 3.85
C LEU A 274 -15.35 -23.14 4.49
N LEU A 275 -15.43 -23.12 5.82
CA LEU A 275 -16.69 -23.31 6.54
C LEU A 275 -17.72 -22.21 6.21
N TYR A 276 -17.28 -20.96 6.08
CA TYR A 276 -18.15 -19.87 5.63
C TYR A 276 -18.79 -20.19 4.28
N ASN A 277 -18.03 -20.68 3.30
CA ASN A 277 -18.57 -21.01 1.98
C ASN A 277 -19.48 -22.25 2.00
N VAL A 278 -19.20 -23.24 2.86
CA VAL A 278 -20.12 -24.37 3.09
C VAL A 278 -21.47 -23.85 3.58
N ILE A 279 -21.48 -22.97 4.59
CA ILE A 279 -22.70 -22.36 5.12
C ILE A 279 -23.39 -21.49 4.06
N PHE A 280 -22.64 -20.69 3.31
CA PHE A 280 -23.20 -19.79 2.28
C PHE A 280 -23.89 -20.58 1.17
N SER A 281 -23.36 -21.76 0.82
CA SER A 281 -23.96 -22.65 -0.16
C SER A 281 -25.17 -23.43 0.35
N ASP A 282 -25.54 -23.31 1.63
CA ASP A 282 -26.52 -24.19 2.30
C ASP A 282 -26.18 -25.67 2.11
N ASP A 283 -24.89 -26.00 2.32
CA ASP A 283 -24.29 -27.33 2.18
C ASP A 283 -24.44 -27.97 0.78
N GLN A 284 -24.79 -27.17 -0.25
CA GLN A 284 -24.93 -27.66 -1.63
C GLN A 284 -23.58 -27.79 -2.35
N ASP A 285 -22.57 -26.99 -1.98
CA ASP A 285 -21.22 -27.12 -2.54
C ASP A 285 -20.45 -28.25 -1.83
N LYS A 286 -20.56 -29.45 -2.41
CA LYS A 286 -19.91 -30.67 -1.92
C LYS A 286 -18.39 -30.61 -2.03
N ASP A 287 -17.83 -29.81 -2.93
CA ASP A 287 -16.38 -29.68 -3.08
C ASP A 287 -15.84 -28.84 -1.93
N MET A 288 -16.52 -27.74 -1.61
CA MET A 288 -16.20 -26.91 -0.45
C MET A 288 -16.32 -27.68 0.87
N ALA A 289 -17.37 -28.50 1.02
CA ALA A 289 -17.54 -29.34 2.20
C ALA A 289 -16.40 -30.36 2.34
N ARG A 290 -16.00 -31.02 1.25
CA ARG A 290 -14.84 -31.93 1.24
C ARG A 290 -13.54 -31.22 1.60
N ASN A 291 -13.32 -30.02 1.06
CA ASN A 291 -12.13 -29.23 1.37
C ASN A 291 -12.08 -28.82 2.85
N PHE A 292 -13.22 -28.45 3.45
CA PHE A 292 -13.29 -28.13 4.88
C PHE A 292 -12.97 -29.34 5.75
N GLU A 293 -13.52 -30.51 5.44
CA GLU A 293 -13.23 -31.74 6.18
C GLU A 293 -11.75 -32.12 6.05
N ALA A 294 -11.18 -32.07 4.84
CA ALA A 294 -9.76 -32.33 4.61
C ALA A 294 -8.86 -31.36 5.40
N TRP A 295 -9.16 -30.06 5.38
CA TRP A 295 -8.43 -29.06 6.17
C TRP A 295 -8.47 -29.38 7.67
N LYS A 296 -9.64 -29.72 8.20
CA LYS A 296 -9.82 -30.04 9.62
C LYS A 296 -9.03 -31.30 10.03
N GLU A 297 -8.98 -32.31 9.17
CA GLU A 297 -8.31 -33.58 9.47
C GLU A 297 -6.78 -33.52 9.26
N GLU A 298 -6.33 -32.84 8.21
CA GLU A 298 -4.95 -32.91 7.74
C GLU A 298 -4.11 -31.68 8.11
N GLU A 299 -4.74 -30.51 8.28
CA GLU A 299 -4.01 -29.24 8.39
C GLU A 299 -4.26 -28.48 9.68
N TYR A 300 -5.43 -28.62 10.30
CA TYR A 300 -5.76 -27.92 11.54
C TYR A 300 -4.79 -28.31 12.66
N HIS A 301 -4.25 -27.30 13.34
CA HIS A 301 -3.41 -27.44 14.51
C HIS A 301 -3.61 -26.24 15.44
N ALA A 302 -3.26 -26.42 16.71
CA ALA A 302 -3.32 -25.35 17.70
C ALA A 302 -2.31 -24.25 17.35
N ILE A 303 -2.75 -22.99 17.42
CA ILE A 303 -1.96 -21.80 17.05
C ILE A 303 -1.93 -20.82 18.21
N ASP A 304 -0.81 -20.11 18.35
CA ASP A 304 -0.64 -19.05 19.32
C ASP A 304 -1.39 -17.77 18.88
N LEU A 305 -2.72 -17.78 19.06
CA LEU A 305 -3.60 -16.67 18.72
C LEU A 305 -3.32 -15.41 19.57
N ASP A 306 -2.81 -15.57 20.79
CA ASP A 306 -2.43 -14.43 21.63
C ASP A 306 -1.24 -13.67 21.01
N SER A 307 -0.24 -14.41 20.49
CA SER A 307 0.83 -13.80 19.70
C SER A 307 0.31 -13.16 18.41
N VAL A 308 -0.67 -13.76 17.73
CA VAL A 308 -1.31 -13.13 16.54
C VAL A 308 -1.90 -11.77 16.91
N ILE A 309 -2.66 -11.71 18.01
CA ILE A 309 -3.27 -10.46 18.50
C ILE A 309 -2.19 -9.46 18.89
N GLY A 310 -1.15 -9.89 19.60
CA GLY A 310 -0.04 -9.04 20.06
C GLY A 310 0.76 -8.45 18.90
N VAL A 311 1.06 -9.23 17.87
CA VAL A 311 1.82 -8.78 16.69
C VAL A 311 1.00 -7.82 15.83
N THR A 312 -0.28 -8.14 15.61
CA THR A 312 -1.14 -7.38 14.69
C THR A 312 -1.83 -6.17 15.31
N GLY A 313 -2.00 -6.15 16.63
CA GLY A 313 -2.77 -5.11 17.33
C GLY A 313 -4.24 -5.09 16.91
N CYS A 314 -4.80 -6.24 16.51
CA CYS A 314 -6.14 -6.32 15.98
C CYS A 314 -7.21 -5.90 17.01
N SER A 315 -8.42 -5.61 16.53
CA SER A 315 -9.53 -5.25 17.43
C SER A 315 -9.87 -6.39 18.40
N ALA A 316 -10.29 -6.05 19.62
CA ALA A 316 -10.75 -7.03 20.61
C ALA A 316 -11.86 -7.96 20.06
N SER A 317 -12.70 -7.42 19.18
CA SER A 317 -13.76 -8.18 18.52
C SER A 317 -13.22 -9.23 17.54
N ALA A 318 -12.16 -8.92 16.79
CA ALA A 318 -11.51 -9.88 15.91
C ALA A 318 -10.75 -10.95 16.71
N GLY A 319 -10.05 -10.55 17.77
CA GLY A 319 -9.39 -11.48 18.70
C GLY A 319 -10.36 -12.46 19.36
N ALA A 320 -11.48 -11.97 19.88
CA ALA A 320 -12.51 -12.83 20.47
C ALA A 320 -13.07 -13.84 19.47
N PHE A 321 -13.28 -13.42 18.21
CA PHE A 321 -13.77 -14.31 17.15
C PHE A 321 -12.80 -15.46 16.86
N ILE A 322 -11.50 -15.18 16.66
CA ILE A 322 -10.52 -16.23 16.32
C ILE A 322 -10.36 -17.24 17.47
N HIS A 323 -10.39 -16.80 18.73
CA HIS A 323 -10.37 -17.71 19.89
C HIS A 323 -11.64 -18.54 20.00
N GLN A 324 -12.81 -17.94 19.75
CA GLN A 324 -14.07 -18.69 19.79
C GLN A 324 -14.10 -19.76 18.70
N PHE A 325 -13.69 -19.39 17.47
CA PHE A 325 -13.62 -20.32 16.35
C PHE A 325 -12.65 -21.47 16.65
N ASP A 326 -11.44 -21.17 17.13
CA ASP A 326 -10.45 -22.19 17.52
C ASP A 326 -10.97 -23.12 18.65
N SER A 327 -11.62 -22.56 19.67
CA SER A 327 -12.25 -23.36 20.73
C SER A 327 -13.34 -24.30 20.20
N CYS A 328 -14.07 -23.94 19.13
CA CYS A 328 -15.07 -24.82 18.55
C CYS A 328 -14.41 -25.94 17.73
N ILE A 329 -13.44 -25.61 16.88
CA ILE A 329 -12.75 -26.59 16.03
C ILE A 329 -11.93 -27.59 16.87
N SER A 330 -11.18 -27.13 17.88
CA SER A 330 -10.42 -28.02 18.79
C SER A 330 -11.29 -29.03 19.53
N LYS A 331 -12.55 -28.71 19.79
CA LYS A 331 -13.54 -29.60 20.44
C LYS A 331 -14.35 -30.43 19.44
N SER A 332 -14.06 -30.31 18.14
CA SER A 332 -14.85 -30.90 17.05
C SER A 332 -16.33 -30.49 17.07
N ASP A 333 -16.66 -29.32 17.65
CA ASP A 333 -18.01 -28.79 17.73
C ASP A 333 -18.31 -27.90 16.50
N ILE A 334 -18.59 -28.56 15.38
CA ILE A 334 -18.80 -27.89 14.08
C ILE A 334 -20.10 -27.09 14.07
N LEU A 335 -21.11 -27.51 14.83
CA LEU A 335 -22.38 -26.76 14.94
C LEU A 335 -22.12 -25.39 15.57
N SER A 336 -21.41 -25.34 16.70
CA SER A 336 -21.02 -24.08 17.33
C SER A 336 -20.07 -23.25 16.46
N ALA A 337 -19.16 -23.89 15.71
CA ALA A 337 -18.29 -23.18 14.76
C ALA A 337 -19.10 -22.47 13.66
N ARG A 338 -20.14 -23.13 13.12
CA ARG A 338 -21.05 -22.53 12.14
C ARG A 338 -21.81 -21.36 12.72
N GLU A 339 -22.38 -21.51 13.91
CA GLU A 339 -23.06 -20.41 14.61
C GLU A 339 -22.13 -19.21 14.86
N CYS A 340 -20.88 -19.48 15.25
CA CYS A 340 -19.85 -18.45 15.42
C CYS A 340 -19.64 -17.63 14.14
N ILE A 341 -19.50 -18.28 12.98
CA ILE A 341 -19.34 -17.61 11.68
C ILE A 341 -20.59 -16.81 11.28
N ILE A 342 -21.78 -17.40 11.42
CA ILE A 342 -23.05 -16.75 11.08
C ILE A 342 -23.25 -15.47 11.91
N LEU A 343 -23.03 -15.56 13.22
CA LEU A 343 -23.13 -14.41 14.12
C LEU A 343 -22.06 -13.37 13.77
N ARG A 344 -20.84 -13.80 13.47
CA ARG A 344 -19.74 -12.90 13.10
C ARG A 344 -20.08 -12.06 11.88
N GLU A 345 -20.53 -12.69 10.79
CA GLU A 345 -20.89 -11.95 9.57
C GLU A 345 -22.03 -10.97 9.84
N LYS A 346 -23.08 -11.41 10.56
CA LYS A 346 -24.23 -10.56 10.89
C LYS A 346 -23.81 -9.30 11.66
N ILE A 347 -22.89 -9.43 12.61
CA ILE A 347 -22.35 -8.28 13.37
C ILE A 347 -21.56 -7.34 12.45
N MET A 348 -20.77 -7.89 11.52
CA MET A 348 -19.89 -7.10 10.62
C MET A 348 -20.65 -6.42 9.47
N LYS A 349 -21.67 -7.07 8.92
CA LYS A 349 -22.32 -6.63 7.67
C LYS A 349 -23.75 -6.15 7.84
N ARG A 350 -24.42 -6.48 8.94
CA ARG A 350 -25.84 -6.17 9.19
C ARG A 350 -26.69 -6.55 7.98
N ASP A 351 -27.26 -5.56 7.29
CA ASP A 351 -28.15 -5.74 6.12
C ASP A 351 -27.44 -6.27 4.86
N ARG A 352 -26.10 -6.31 4.86
CA ARG A 352 -25.28 -6.84 3.76
C ARG A 352 -24.74 -8.26 4.03
N ALA A 353 -25.24 -8.93 5.06
CA ALA A 353 -24.87 -10.32 5.34
C ALA A 353 -25.35 -11.22 4.20
N LYS A 354 -24.49 -12.16 3.77
CA LYS A 354 -24.78 -13.07 2.66
C LYS A 354 -25.29 -14.42 3.17
N LEU A 355 -24.87 -14.83 4.36
CA LEU A 355 -25.33 -16.09 4.96
C LEU A 355 -26.84 -16.02 5.22
N GLY A 356 -27.56 -17.05 4.77
CA GLY A 356 -29.03 -17.09 4.75
C GLY A 356 -29.65 -16.75 3.39
N HIS A 357 -28.84 -16.39 2.38
CA HIS A 357 -29.26 -16.13 0.99
C HIS A 357 -28.52 -17.04 -0.01
N PRO A 358 -28.74 -18.37 0.02
CA PRO A 358 -27.99 -19.32 -0.82
C PRO A 358 -28.23 -19.13 -2.33
N ASP A 359 -29.32 -18.46 -2.72
CA ASP A 359 -29.58 -18.05 -4.11
C ASP A 359 -28.52 -17.10 -4.68
N GLN A 360 -27.77 -16.41 -3.82
CA GLN A 360 -26.69 -15.49 -4.19
C GLN A 360 -25.30 -16.12 -4.09
N TYR A 361 -25.24 -17.44 -3.85
CA TYR A 361 -24.00 -18.14 -3.61
C TYR A 361 -22.99 -17.94 -4.74
N GLN A 362 -21.88 -17.31 -4.38
CA GLN A 362 -20.65 -17.28 -5.16
C GLN A 362 -19.50 -17.48 -4.18
N PRO A 363 -18.63 -18.49 -4.38
CA PRO A 363 -17.52 -18.73 -3.48
C PRO A 363 -16.66 -17.48 -3.28
N VAL A 364 -16.36 -17.16 -2.03
CA VAL A 364 -15.51 -16.02 -1.65
C VAL A 364 -14.32 -16.48 -0.83
N HIS A 365 -13.17 -15.83 -0.95
CA HIS A 365 -11.98 -16.18 -0.17
C HIS A 365 -11.56 -17.65 -0.23
N THR A 366 -11.64 -18.24 -1.43
CA THR A 366 -11.20 -19.62 -1.71
C THR A 366 -9.68 -19.77 -1.79
N TYR A 367 -8.93 -18.81 -1.26
CA TYR A 367 -7.48 -18.71 -1.31
C TYR A 367 -6.93 -18.32 0.07
N ARG A 368 -5.66 -18.65 0.31
CA ARG A 368 -4.96 -18.32 1.54
C ARG A 368 -4.49 -16.87 1.58
N LEU A 369 -4.30 -16.33 2.78
CA LEU A 369 -3.76 -14.99 2.95
C LEU A 369 -2.27 -14.99 2.61
N ASN A 370 -1.86 -14.05 1.77
CA ASN A 370 -0.45 -13.85 1.42
C ASN A 370 0.12 -12.53 1.95
N TYR A 371 -0.67 -11.74 2.70
CA TYR A 371 -0.21 -10.50 3.36
C TYR A 371 0.50 -9.50 2.45
N ARG A 372 0.04 -9.38 1.19
CA ARG A 372 0.64 -8.52 0.14
C ARG A 372 1.97 -9.05 -0.43
N TYR A 373 2.34 -10.30 -0.13
CA TYR A 373 3.51 -10.98 -0.69
C TYR A 373 3.56 -10.90 -2.21
N ASN A 374 2.44 -11.17 -2.90
CA ASN A 374 2.42 -11.11 -4.37
C ASN A 374 2.74 -9.71 -4.91
N ILE A 375 2.32 -8.66 -4.18
CA ILE A 375 2.67 -7.27 -4.53
C ILE A 375 4.16 -7.05 -4.27
N GLY A 376 4.67 -7.44 -3.10
CA GLY A 376 6.10 -7.36 -2.78
C GLY A 376 6.98 -8.10 -3.79
N LYS A 377 6.61 -9.34 -4.15
CA LYS A 377 7.26 -10.17 -5.16
C LYS A 377 7.30 -9.46 -6.52
N GLN A 378 6.20 -8.82 -6.95
CA GLN A 378 6.20 -8.03 -8.19
C GLN A 378 7.15 -6.83 -8.10
N MET A 379 7.16 -6.09 -6.98
CA MET A 379 8.08 -4.95 -6.80
C MET A 379 9.55 -5.39 -6.82
N ILE A 380 9.85 -6.52 -6.17
CA ILE A 380 11.19 -7.12 -6.14
C ILE A 380 11.59 -7.56 -7.55
N SER A 381 10.69 -8.22 -8.27
CA SER A 381 10.93 -8.62 -9.67
C SER A 381 11.22 -7.41 -10.55
N ASP A 382 10.44 -6.33 -10.46
CA ASP A 382 10.68 -5.11 -11.24
C ASP A 382 12.07 -4.53 -10.95
N ILE A 383 12.47 -4.49 -9.67
CA ILE A 383 13.78 -3.99 -9.24
C ILE A 383 14.90 -4.87 -9.82
N PHE A 384 14.82 -6.20 -9.70
CA PHE A 384 15.87 -7.09 -10.22
C PHE A 384 15.92 -7.10 -11.74
N SER A 385 14.79 -7.07 -12.44
CA SER A 385 14.77 -6.93 -13.91
C SER A 385 15.50 -5.66 -14.37
N GLY A 386 15.32 -4.53 -13.67
CA GLY A 386 16.03 -3.29 -13.97
C GLY A 386 17.53 -3.33 -13.66
N LEU A 387 17.94 -4.16 -12.69
CA LEU A 387 19.36 -4.40 -12.37
C LEU A 387 20.04 -5.33 -13.38
N GLU A 388 19.35 -6.40 -13.81
CA GLU A 388 19.85 -7.39 -14.76
C GLU A 388 19.85 -6.89 -16.21
N GLY A 389 18.91 -6.02 -16.57
CA GLY A 389 18.84 -5.38 -17.89
C GLY A 389 20.02 -4.44 -18.21
N TYR A 390 20.97 -4.27 -17.29
CA TYR A 390 22.20 -3.50 -17.52
C TYR A 390 23.26 -4.32 -18.27
N HIS A 391 23.29 -4.18 -19.59
CA HIS A 391 24.45 -4.51 -20.42
C HIS A 391 25.41 -3.31 -20.51
N GLY A 392 25.89 -2.81 -19.38
CA GLY A 392 26.96 -1.81 -19.39
C GLY A 392 28.24 -2.33 -20.05
N PRO A 393 29.14 -1.45 -20.50
CA PRO A 393 30.36 -1.88 -21.18
C PRO A 393 31.15 -2.82 -20.26
N GLN A 394 31.41 -4.04 -20.72
CA GLN A 394 32.41 -4.91 -20.11
C GLN A 394 33.76 -4.17 -20.18
N ILE A 395 34.15 -3.54 -19.07
CA ILE A 395 35.52 -3.08 -18.90
C ILE A 395 36.31 -4.34 -18.52
N ILE A 396 37.09 -4.80 -19.48
CA ILE A 396 38.10 -5.87 -19.38
C ILE A 396 39.13 -5.52 -18.30
#